data_AF-A0A445AY53-F1
#
_entry.id   AF-A0A445AY53-F1
#
_cell.length_a   1.000
_cell.length_b   1.000
_cell.length_c   1.000
_cell.angle_alpha   90.00
_cell.angle_beta   90.00
_cell.angle_gamma   90.00
#
_symmetry.space_group_name_H-M   'P 1'
#
loop_
_entity.id
_entity.type
_entity.pdbx_description
1 polymer ?
#
loop_
_entity_poly.entity_id
_entity_poly.type
_entity_poly.pdbx_seq_one_letter_code
_entity_poly.pdbx_strand_id
1 'polypeptide(L)'
;MSKASKEHAFDQFKRVFHYEDDGRGIIKRGIVQRIGSSWRNARNHLFHKVYDEELTFVENLKHKPAGIEANHWRKFLEYRLNEDTQEKCKKNAINRSKQLYTHIGGSKMMARKRHEEELRQGRPIGRGEGWTMSHKKKNGSYMNEDARLVGEAIELIESQDPSSKEFSQNDSLAQVLGKERPERQSDYGVQIEEYQMEIVKLKAEAAELKAEVAELKAAAAEKKAKRQRMEAEAAEEKAEKQRMEAEVAEEKAKMQTLGNLLRHIIQQQGGNLPPEIVADLDSLRSAPTSSHAR
;
A
#
# COMPACT_ATOMS: atom_id res chain seq x y z
N MET A 1 15.71 -32.80 29.63
CA MET A 1 16.92 -32.65 30.45
C MET A 1 16.52 -31.86 31.67
N SER A 2 16.72 -32.39 32.87
CA SER A 2 16.37 -31.71 34.11
C SER A 2 17.24 -30.47 34.31
N LYS A 3 16.82 -29.57 35.20
CA LYS A 3 17.63 -28.40 35.59
C LYS A 3 18.99 -28.84 36.15
N ALA A 4 19.00 -29.85 37.02
CA ALA A 4 20.22 -30.41 37.60
C ALA A 4 21.19 -30.95 36.53
N SER A 5 20.70 -31.69 35.53
CA SER A 5 21.56 -32.17 34.44
C SER A 5 22.12 -31.04 33.59
N LYS A 6 21.37 -29.95 33.39
CA LYS A 6 21.85 -28.77 32.66
C LYS A 6 22.94 -28.03 33.44
N GLU A 7 22.78 -27.87 34.76
CA GLU A 7 23.81 -27.27 35.61
C GLU A 7 25.07 -28.14 35.64
N HIS A 8 24.93 -29.46 35.79
CA HIS A 8 26.07 -30.37 35.74
C HIS A 8 26.82 -30.28 34.39
N ALA A 9 26.10 -30.25 33.28
CA ALA A 9 26.71 -30.07 31.96
C ALA A 9 27.39 -28.69 31.80
N PHE A 10 26.81 -27.65 32.41
CA PHE A 10 27.43 -26.33 32.48
C PHE A 10 28.71 -26.35 33.33
N ASP A 11 28.75 -27.10 34.43
CA ASP A 11 29.96 -27.29 35.22
C ASP A 11 31.08 -28.00 34.45
N GLN A 12 30.74 -28.98 33.62
CA GLN A 12 31.72 -29.60 32.70
C GLN A 12 32.21 -28.60 31.64
N PHE A 13 31.32 -27.78 31.08
CA PHE A 13 31.70 -26.73 30.14
C PHE A 13 32.73 -25.75 30.73
N LYS A 14 32.53 -25.32 31.99
CA LYS A 14 33.46 -24.43 32.70
C LYS A 14 34.88 -24.99 32.87
N ARG A 15 35.03 -26.32 32.89
CA ARG A 15 36.35 -26.98 33.03
C ARG A 15 37.18 -26.89 31.76
N VAL A 16 36.54 -26.69 30.60
CA VAL A 16 37.18 -26.73 29.28
C VAL A 16 37.24 -25.34 28.65
N PHE A 17 36.23 -24.49 28.91
CA PHE A 17 36.10 -23.19 28.28
C PHE A 17 36.11 -22.08 29.32
N HIS A 18 36.96 -21.07 29.07
CA HIS A 18 36.89 -19.80 29.78
C HIS A 18 35.76 -18.94 29.19
N TYR A 19 34.98 -18.31 30.06
CA TYR A 19 34.03 -17.27 29.68
C TYR A 19 34.06 -16.17 30.73
N GLU A 20 33.84 -14.93 30.31
CA GLU A 20 33.71 -13.80 31.21
C GLU A 20 32.29 -13.78 31.79
N ASP A 21 32.19 -13.78 33.12
CA ASP A 21 30.91 -13.62 33.78
C ASP A 21 30.44 -12.18 33.65
N ASP A 22 29.25 -11.98 33.08
CA ASP A 22 28.65 -10.66 32.91
C ASP A 22 27.96 -10.14 34.18
N GLY A 23 28.03 -10.90 35.29
CA GLY A 23 27.43 -10.59 36.59
C GLY A 23 25.88 -10.62 36.60
N ARG A 24 25.25 -10.56 35.43
CA ARG A 24 23.80 -10.61 35.20
C ARG A 24 23.30 -12.00 34.81
N GLY A 25 24.23 -12.94 34.63
CA GLY A 25 23.96 -14.32 34.21
C GLY A 25 23.38 -14.45 32.81
N ILE A 26 23.55 -13.46 31.92
CA ILE A 26 23.00 -13.53 30.55
C ILE A 26 23.81 -14.55 29.75
N ILE A 27 25.14 -14.50 29.85
CA ILE A 27 26.05 -15.45 29.19
C ILE A 27 25.81 -16.88 29.69
N LYS A 28 25.76 -17.10 31.02
CA LYS A 28 25.44 -18.42 31.61
C LYS A 28 24.12 -18.96 31.07
N ARG A 29 23.07 -18.14 31.08
CA ARG A 29 21.74 -18.52 30.57
C ARG A 29 21.79 -18.90 29.10
N GLY A 30 22.52 -18.16 28.28
CA GLY A 30 22.73 -18.47 26.86
C GLY A 30 23.46 -19.80 26.64
N ILE A 31 24.51 -20.08 27.41
CA ILE A 31 25.25 -21.36 27.35
C ILE A 31 24.32 -22.51 27.75
N VAL A 32 23.61 -22.40 28.86
CA VAL A 32 22.67 -23.43 29.33
C VAL A 32 21.55 -23.68 28.31
N GLN A 33 21.05 -22.64 27.65
CA GLN A 33 20.07 -22.77 26.56
C GLN A 33 20.65 -23.54 25.35
N ARG A 34 21.90 -23.26 24.98
CA ARG A 34 22.60 -23.98 23.89
C ARG A 34 22.82 -25.45 24.24
N ILE A 35 23.26 -25.76 25.46
CA ILE A 35 23.39 -27.14 25.97
C ILE A 35 22.05 -27.86 25.84
N GLY A 36 20.96 -27.24 26.32
CA GLY A 36 19.63 -27.83 26.23
C GLY A 36 19.16 -28.05 24.78
N SER A 37 19.50 -27.14 23.87
CA SER A 37 19.14 -27.27 22.45
C SER A 37 19.96 -28.35 21.75
N SER A 38 21.26 -28.40 21.99
CA SER A 38 22.14 -29.46 21.49
C SER A 38 21.66 -30.84 21.94
N TRP A 39 21.33 -30.99 23.23
CA TRP A 39 20.78 -32.23 23.77
C TRP A 39 19.46 -32.64 23.10
N ARG A 40 18.53 -31.70 22.89
CA ARG A 40 17.27 -31.99 22.19
C ARG A 40 17.51 -32.42 20.74
N ASN A 41 18.38 -31.71 20.03
CA ASN A 41 18.68 -31.99 18.62
C ASN A 41 19.39 -33.34 18.46
N ALA A 42 20.38 -33.64 19.30
CA ALA A 42 21.08 -34.91 19.29
C ALA A 42 20.12 -36.09 19.57
N ARG A 43 19.21 -35.96 20.56
CA ARG A 43 18.19 -36.97 20.82
C ARG A 43 17.23 -37.18 19.67
N ASN A 44 16.81 -36.09 19.03
CA ASN A 44 15.91 -36.17 17.88
C ASN A 44 16.60 -36.85 16.68
N HIS A 45 17.84 -36.45 16.39
CA HIS A 45 18.65 -37.06 15.34
C HIS A 45 18.88 -38.54 15.60
N LEU A 46 19.18 -38.92 16.84
CA LEU A 46 19.36 -40.31 17.25
C LEU A 46 18.10 -41.13 17.01
N PHE A 47 16.93 -40.60 17.36
CA PHE A 47 15.65 -41.28 17.13
C PHE A 47 15.46 -41.58 15.64
N HIS A 48 15.55 -40.56 14.78
CA HIS A 48 15.37 -40.74 13.34
C HIS A 48 16.44 -41.61 12.66
N LYS A 49 17.61 -41.77 13.28
CA LYS A 49 18.68 -42.63 12.75
C LYS A 49 18.48 -44.11 13.09
N VAL A 50 17.84 -44.41 14.22
CA VAL A 50 17.88 -45.74 14.86
C VAL A 50 16.50 -46.40 14.93
N TYR A 51 15.45 -45.58 15.03
CA TYR A 51 14.07 -46.05 15.07
C TYR A 51 13.56 -46.34 13.66
N ASP A 52 12.91 -47.48 13.49
CA ASP A 52 12.25 -47.91 12.27
C ASP A 52 10.75 -48.08 12.51
N GLU A 53 9.93 -47.41 11.70
CA GLU A 53 8.46 -47.46 11.83
C GLU A 53 7.88 -48.82 11.43
N GLU A 54 8.58 -49.58 10.58
CA GLU A 54 8.14 -50.91 10.11
C GLU A 54 8.43 -52.03 11.13
N LEU A 55 9.26 -51.76 12.14
CA LEU A 55 9.63 -52.73 13.17
C LEU A 55 8.72 -52.64 14.39
N THR A 56 8.51 -53.77 15.05
CA THR A 56 7.76 -53.81 16.31
C THR A 56 8.49 -53.05 17.42
N PHE A 57 7.76 -52.65 18.46
CA PHE A 57 8.35 -51.98 19.62
C PHE A 57 9.48 -52.81 20.26
N VAL A 58 9.32 -54.13 20.32
CA VAL A 58 10.32 -55.05 20.91
C VAL A 58 11.58 -55.14 20.06
N GLU A 59 11.45 -55.08 18.74
CA GLU A 59 12.59 -55.05 17.81
C GLU A 59 13.34 -53.72 17.88
N ASN A 60 12.62 -52.60 17.89
CA ASN A 60 13.20 -51.27 18.09
C ASN A 60 13.94 -51.11 19.43
N LEU A 61 13.53 -51.83 20.48
CA LEU A 61 14.27 -51.88 21.75
C LEU A 61 15.66 -52.50 21.61
N LYS A 62 15.84 -53.45 20.69
CA LYS A 62 17.15 -54.10 20.43
C LYS A 62 18.13 -53.17 19.72
N HIS A 63 17.63 -52.19 18.96
CA HIS A 63 18.45 -51.18 18.27
C HIS A 63 19.07 -50.13 19.21
N LYS A 64 19.15 -50.40 20.51
CA LYS A 64 19.68 -49.49 21.52
C LYS A 64 21.11 -49.04 21.19
N PRO A 65 21.36 -47.72 21.10
CA PRO A 65 22.71 -47.20 20.89
C PRO A 65 23.70 -47.57 22.00
N ALA A 66 24.98 -47.65 21.65
CA ALA A 66 26.07 -47.83 22.61
C ALA A 66 26.13 -46.66 23.61
N GLY A 67 26.38 -46.95 24.88
CA GLY A 67 26.46 -45.95 25.95
C GLY A 67 25.11 -45.48 26.54
N ILE A 68 23.98 -45.92 25.99
CA ILE A 68 22.65 -45.68 26.57
C ILE A 68 22.20 -46.91 27.36
N GLU A 69 21.71 -46.69 28.58
CA GLU A 69 21.14 -47.75 29.43
C GLU A 69 19.77 -48.22 28.90
N ALA A 70 19.46 -49.51 29.04
CA ALA A 70 18.31 -50.14 28.38
C ALA A 70 16.96 -49.59 28.86
N ASN A 71 16.79 -49.35 30.16
CA ASN A 71 15.57 -48.76 30.69
C ASN A 71 15.39 -47.30 30.24
N HIS A 72 16.47 -46.53 30.13
CA HIS A 72 16.43 -45.18 29.56
C HIS A 72 16.03 -45.18 28.08
N TRP A 73 16.51 -46.14 27.29
CA TRP A 73 16.10 -46.31 25.89
C TRP A 73 14.62 -46.67 25.78
N ARG A 74 14.16 -47.64 26.59
CA ARG A 74 12.75 -48.03 26.65
C ARG A 74 11.84 -46.85 26.98
N LYS A 75 12.11 -46.15 28.10
CA LYS A 75 11.35 -44.97 28.52
C LYS A 75 11.35 -43.87 27.45
N PHE A 76 12.43 -43.76 26.68
CA PHE A 76 12.50 -42.79 25.59
C PHE A 76 11.58 -43.14 24.43
N LEU A 77 11.56 -44.41 23.99
CA LEU A 77 10.65 -44.88 22.95
C LEU A 77 9.18 -44.75 23.40
N GLU A 78 8.86 -45.18 24.63
CA GLU A 78 7.52 -45.02 25.21
C GLU A 78 7.08 -43.55 25.20
N TYR A 79 7.94 -42.63 25.64
CA TYR A 79 7.65 -41.20 25.59
C TYR A 79 7.41 -40.68 24.17
N ARG A 80 8.19 -41.13 23.19
CA ARG A 80 8.13 -40.63 21.81
C ARG A 80 6.90 -41.16 21.06
N LEU A 81 6.49 -42.39 21.38
CA LEU A 81 5.34 -43.07 20.80
C LEU A 81 4.03 -42.79 21.55
N ASN A 82 4.09 -42.20 22.74
CA ASN A 82 2.91 -41.75 23.46
C ASN A 82 2.05 -40.81 22.59
N GLU A 83 0.77 -41.13 22.47
CA GLU A 83 -0.22 -40.40 21.67
C GLU A 83 -0.25 -38.91 21.97
N ASP A 84 -0.25 -38.52 23.26
CA ASP A 84 -0.24 -37.10 23.66
C ASP A 84 0.99 -36.36 23.12
N THR A 85 2.14 -37.04 23.10
CA THR A 85 3.38 -36.45 22.61
C THR A 85 3.32 -36.32 21.09
N GLN A 86 2.80 -37.32 20.39
CA GLN A 86 2.63 -37.27 18.94
C GLN A 86 1.63 -36.19 18.53
N GLU A 87 0.51 -36.05 19.23
CA GLU A 87 -0.51 -35.04 18.96
C GLU A 87 0.08 -33.62 19.15
N LYS A 88 0.80 -33.38 20.25
CA LYS A 88 1.53 -32.12 20.46
C LYS A 88 2.54 -31.86 19.34
N CYS A 89 3.25 -32.88 18.87
CA CYS A 89 4.19 -32.73 17.75
C CYS A 89 3.47 -32.36 16.44
N LYS A 90 2.33 -33.00 16.14
CA LYS A 90 1.50 -32.68 14.95
C LYS A 90 0.96 -31.26 15.02
N LYS A 91 0.39 -30.84 16.16
CA LYS A 91 -0.06 -29.46 16.40
C LYS A 91 1.08 -28.46 16.22
N ASN A 92 2.26 -28.74 16.76
CA ASN A 92 3.43 -27.88 16.58
C ASN A 92 3.93 -27.81 15.14
N ALA A 93 3.79 -28.89 14.35
CA ALA A 93 4.12 -28.89 12.94
C ALA A 93 3.15 -28.00 12.14
N ILE A 94 1.85 -28.09 12.41
CA ILE A 94 0.82 -27.21 11.83
C ILE A 94 1.05 -25.75 12.25
N ASN A 95 1.37 -25.50 13.52
CA ASN A 95 1.67 -24.14 13.98
C ASN A 95 2.94 -23.59 13.32
N ARG A 96 3.95 -24.43 13.08
CA ARG A 96 5.14 -24.03 12.33
C ARG A 96 4.81 -23.73 10.87
N SER A 97 3.92 -24.48 10.22
CA SER A 97 3.53 -24.20 8.84
C SER A 97 2.75 -22.89 8.71
N LYS A 98 2.09 -22.43 9.78
CA LYS A 98 1.46 -21.10 9.85
C LYS A 98 2.46 -19.95 10.03
N GLN A 99 3.76 -20.21 10.20
CA GLN A 99 4.75 -19.16 10.33
C GLN A 99 5.07 -18.52 8.96
N LEU A 100 4.30 -17.49 8.61
CA LEU A 100 4.36 -16.78 7.32
C LEU A 100 5.68 -16.02 7.08
N TYR A 101 6.33 -15.52 8.13
CA TYR A 101 7.53 -14.68 8.01
C TYR A 101 8.78 -15.40 8.53
N THR A 102 9.25 -16.38 7.76
CA THR A 102 10.54 -17.03 8.00
C THR A 102 11.68 -16.14 7.51
N HIS A 103 12.47 -15.64 8.44
CA HIS A 103 13.64 -14.81 8.17
C HIS A 103 14.68 -15.47 7.23
N ILE A 104 14.96 -14.84 6.07
CA ILE A 104 15.96 -15.30 5.08
C ILE A 104 17.35 -14.66 5.29
N GLY A 105 17.60 -14.03 6.43
CA GLY A 105 18.89 -13.38 6.64
C GLY A 105 20.11 -14.33 6.72
N GLY A 106 19.92 -15.64 6.59
CA GLY A 106 21.01 -16.62 6.66
C GLY A 106 21.63 -16.70 8.06
N SER A 107 22.83 -17.26 8.17
CA SER A 107 23.51 -17.45 9.47
C SER A 107 24.08 -16.15 10.07
N LYS A 108 24.11 -15.05 9.31
CA LYS A 108 24.57 -13.75 9.83
C LYS A 108 23.47 -13.14 10.69
N MET A 109 23.83 -12.75 11.91
CA MET A 109 22.92 -12.14 12.88
C MET A 109 22.38 -10.80 12.36
N MET A 110 21.11 -10.50 12.64
CA MET A 110 20.50 -9.25 12.17
C MET A 110 21.13 -7.98 12.72
N ALA A 111 21.62 -7.99 13.95
CA ALA A 111 22.39 -6.85 14.49
C ALA A 111 23.61 -6.52 13.60
N ARG A 112 24.33 -7.55 13.14
CA ARG A 112 25.49 -7.36 12.25
C ARG A 112 25.08 -6.88 10.87
N LYS A 113 24.01 -7.44 10.30
CA LYS A 113 23.50 -6.98 9.00
C LYS A 113 23.05 -5.52 9.03
N ARG A 114 22.32 -5.12 10.07
CA ARG A 114 21.92 -3.72 10.25
C ARG A 114 23.14 -2.82 10.33
N HIS A 115 24.12 -3.17 11.17
CA HIS A 115 25.34 -2.38 11.30
C HIS A 115 26.11 -2.24 9.97
N GLU A 116 26.30 -3.33 9.21
CA GLU A 116 26.95 -3.29 7.89
C GLU A 116 26.21 -2.37 6.91
N GLU A 117 24.89 -2.39 6.95
CA GLU A 117 24.05 -1.59 6.07
C GLU A 117 24.01 -0.11 6.51
N GLU A 118 24.03 0.17 7.82
CA GLU A 118 24.15 1.52 8.37
C GLU A 118 25.48 2.16 7.95
N LEU A 119 26.57 1.38 8.00
CA LEU A 119 27.88 1.81 7.49
C LEU A 119 27.84 2.07 5.98
N ARG A 120 27.12 1.25 5.21
CA ARG A 120 26.98 1.40 3.75
C ARG A 120 26.21 2.67 3.38
N GLN A 121 25.16 3.00 4.12
CA GLN A 121 24.30 4.14 3.83
C GLN A 121 24.72 5.43 4.55
N GLY A 122 25.57 5.34 5.58
CA GLY A 122 25.98 6.48 6.39
C GLY A 122 24.85 7.04 7.28
N ARG A 123 23.77 6.29 7.49
CA ARG A 123 22.62 6.68 8.32
C ARG A 123 22.06 5.49 9.11
N PRO A 124 21.37 5.74 10.24
CA PRO A 124 20.64 4.70 10.95
C PRO A 124 19.54 4.05 10.08
N ILE A 125 19.31 2.75 10.29
CA ILE A 125 18.30 1.98 9.57
C ILE A 125 17.04 1.82 10.42
N GLY A 126 15.90 2.08 9.80
CA GLY A 126 14.57 1.89 10.40
C GLY A 126 14.19 0.42 10.59
N ARG A 127 13.13 0.17 11.39
CA ARG A 127 12.61 -1.21 11.54
C ARG A 127 12.04 -1.76 10.23
N GLY A 128 11.38 -0.94 9.42
CA GLY A 128 10.84 -1.33 8.11
C GLY A 128 11.92 -1.80 7.15
N GLU A 129 12.98 -1.01 6.98
CA GLU A 129 14.12 -1.36 6.15
C GLU A 129 14.86 -2.61 6.67
N GLY A 130 15.04 -2.74 7.99
CA GLY A 130 15.59 -3.96 8.60
C GLY A 130 14.73 -5.21 8.39
N TRP A 131 13.40 -5.04 8.34
CA TRP A 131 12.45 -6.10 8.00
C TRP A 131 12.60 -6.49 6.52
N THR A 132 12.66 -5.53 5.59
CA THR A 132 12.85 -5.78 4.15
C THR A 132 14.16 -6.52 3.87
N MET A 133 15.26 -6.13 4.51
CA MET A 133 16.56 -6.82 4.41
C MET A 133 16.50 -8.31 4.81
N SER A 134 15.57 -8.64 5.71
CA SER A 134 15.43 -9.97 6.28
C SER A 134 14.51 -10.89 5.47
N HIS A 135 13.58 -10.32 4.71
CA HIS A 135 12.54 -11.05 3.98
C HIS A 135 12.69 -10.94 2.45
N LYS A 136 13.69 -10.18 1.98
CA LYS A 136 14.08 -10.05 0.57
C LYS A 136 15.35 -10.86 0.28
N LYS A 137 15.31 -11.67 -0.78
CA LYS A 137 16.45 -12.46 -1.25
C LYS A 137 17.47 -11.55 -1.96
N LYS A 138 18.69 -12.05 -2.19
CA LYS A 138 19.75 -11.31 -2.90
C LYS A 138 19.38 -10.91 -4.33
N ASN A 139 18.51 -11.67 -5.00
CA ASN A 139 17.97 -11.37 -6.33
C ASN A 139 16.83 -10.33 -6.30
N GLY A 140 16.50 -9.77 -5.13
CA GLY A 140 15.44 -8.79 -4.96
C GLY A 140 14.04 -9.36 -4.79
N SER A 141 13.82 -10.67 -4.92
CA SER A 141 12.49 -11.27 -4.75
C SER A 141 12.17 -11.50 -3.26
N TYR A 142 10.90 -11.41 -2.90
CA TYR A 142 10.43 -11.78 -1.56
C TYR A 142 10.33 -13.30 -1.37
N MET A 143 10.15 -13.71 -0.11
CA MET A 143 10.07 -15.11 0.29
C MET A 143 8.76 -15.79 -0.08
N ASN A 144 7.67 -15.03 0.01
CA ASN A 144 6.30 -15.39 -0.30
C ASN A 144 5.52 -14.11 -0.64
N GLU A 145 4.28 -14.27 -1.05
CA GLU A 145 3.42 -13.17 -1.46
C GLU A 145 3.05 -12.25 -0.29
N ASP A 146 2.78 -12.79 0.89
CA ASP A 146 2.47 -11.97 2.07
C ASP A 146 3.63 -11.04 2.44
N ALA A 147 4.86 -11.55 2.41
CA ALA A 147 6.03 -10.73 2.67
C ALA A 147 6.24 -9.66 1.58
N ARG A 148 5.86 -9.95 0.33
CA ARG A 148 5.87 -8.94 -0.74
C ARG A 148 4.89 -7.81 -0.43
N LEU A 149 3.65 -8.15 -0.07
CA LEU A 149 2.61 -7.16 0.25
C LEU A 149 3.00 -6.28 1.45
N VAL A 150 3.58 -6.87 2.49
CA VAL A 150 4.09 -6.12 3.65
C VAL A 150 5.25 -5.21 3.24
N GLY A 151 6.21 -5.70 2.45
CA GLY A 151 7.33 -4.91 1.97
C GLY A 151 6.91 -3.72 1.11
N GLU A 152 5.96 -3.93 0.19
CA GLU A 152 5.38 -2.88 -0.66
C GLU A 152 4.59 -1.85 0.18
N ALA A 153 3.85 -2.28 1.20
CA ALA A 153 3.14 -1.37 2.10
C ALA A 153 4.09 -0.50 2.92
N ILE A 154 5.18 -1.08 3.43
CA ILE A 154 6.25 -0.34 4.12
C ILE A 154 6.84 0.71 3.18
N GLU A 155 7.21 0.31 1.96
CA GLU A 155 7.80 1.21 0.97
C GLU A 155 6.85 2.36 0.58
N LEU A 156 5.55 2.07 0.44
CA LEU A 156 4.54 3.08 0.18
C LEU A 156 4.43 4.10 1.33
N ILE A 157 4.35 3.65 2.58
CA ILE A 157 4.28 4.54 3.75
C ILE A 157 5.53 5.41 3.83
N GLU A 158 6.70 4.80 3.67
CA GLU A 158 7.98 5.49 3.70
C GLU A 158 8.19 6.49 2.55
N SER A 159 7.51 6.29 1.41
CA SER A 159 7.50 7.23 0.29
C SER A 159 6.61 8.44 0.54
N GLN A 160 5.51 8.28 1.29
CA GLN A 160 4.57 9.34 1.62
C GLN A 160 5.06 10.16 2.81
N ASP A 161 5.65 9.50 3.80
CA ASP A 161 6.18 10.11 5.00
C ASP A 161 7.60 9.59 5.29
N PRO A 162 8.64 10.36 4.91
CA PRO A 162 10.03 9.99 5.19
C PRO A 162 10.33 9.82 6.68
N SER A 163 9.58 10.47 7.59
CA SER A 163 9.79 10.36 9.04
C SER A 163 9.39 8.98 9.58
N SER A 164 8.53 8.25 8.86
CA SER A 164 8.15 6.87 9.21
C SER A 164 9.30 5.86 9.11
N LYS A 165 10.42 6.24 8.48
CA LYS A 165 11.68 5.47 8.47
C LYS A 165 12.41 5.51 9.81
N GLU A 166 12.13 6.52 10.63
CA GLU A 166 12.80 6.69 11.91
C GLU A 166 12.25 5.68 12.93
N PHE A 167 13.11 5.25 13.86
CA PHE A 167 12.74 4.28 14.87
C PHE A 167 11.73 4.88 15.85
N SER A 168 10.46 4.55 15.70
CA SER A 168 9.34 5.11 16.47
C SER A 168 8.29 4.04 16.78
N GLN A 169 7.45 4.26 17.80
CA GLN A 169 6.33 3.37 18.09
C GLN A 169 5.31 3.27 16.94
N ASN A 170 5.25 4.28 16.06
CA ASN A 170 4.38 4.34 14.89
C ASN A 170 5.19 4.39 13.58
N ASP A 171 6.37 3.76 13.54
CA ASP A 171 7.16 3.66 12.31
C ASP A 171 6.47 2.81 11.23
N SER A 172 7.03 2.80 10.02
CA SER A 172 6.47 2.12 8.85
C SER A 172 6.10 0.66 9.13
N LEU A 173 6.94 -0.07 9.87
CA LEU A 173 6.67 -1.45 10.25
C LEU A 173 5.50 -1.57 11.22
N ALA A 174 5.42 -0.70 12.22
CA ALA A 174 4.32 -0.70 13.18
C ALA A 174 2.98 -0.26 12.57
N GLN A 175 3.01 0.57 11.53
CA GLN A 175 1.80 0.92 10.78
C GLN A 175 1.25 -0.27 9.98
N VAL A 176 2.13 -1.11 9.42
CA VAL A 176 1.72 -2.27 8.61
C VAL A 176 1.39 -3.50 9.45
N LEU A 177 2.19 -3.79 10.47
CA LEU A 177 2.07 -5.02 11.28
C LEU A 177 1.52 -4.79 12.68
N GLY A 178 1.20 -3.54 13.04
CA GLY A 178 0.77 -3.15 14.37
C GLY A 178 1.93 -2.89 15.34
N LYS A 179 1.60 -2.32 16.50
CA LYS A 179 2.58 -1.95 17.53
C LYS A 179 3.25 -3.19 18.12
N GLU A 180 4.57 -3.14 18.22
CA GLU A 180 5.37 -4.18 18.85
C GLU A 180 5.05 -4.29 20.35
N ARG A 181 4.60 -5.46 20.81
CA ARG A 181 4.32 -5.70 22.24
C ARG A 181 5.61 -6.10 22.98
N PRO A 182 5.91 -5.51 24.16
CA PRO A 182 7.16 -5.75 24.89
C PRO A 182 7.31 -7.16 25.49
N GLU A 183 6.25 -7.99 25.51
CA GLU A 183 6.27 -9.34 26.11
C GLU A 183 6.25 -10.44 25.02
N ARG A 184 7.45 -10.79 24.55
CA ARG A 184 7.83 -12.01 23.78
C ARG A 184 6.86 -12.61 22.74
N GLN A 185 7.37 -12.59 21.51
CA GLN A 185 7.43 -13.75 20.59
C GLN A 185 6.09 -14.22 19.97
N SER A 186 5.84 -13.69 18.76
CA SER A 186 5.13 -14.37 17.66
C SER A 186 3.72 -14.87 17.98
N ASP A 187 2.81 -13.91 18.19
CA ASP A 187 1.36 -14.10 17.96
C ASP A 187 0.91 -13.42 16.66
N TYR A 188 1.81 -13.39 15.67
CA TYR A 188 1.58 -12.75 14.39
C TYR A 188 0.42 -13.42 13.62
N GLY A 189 0.19 -14.73 13.78
CA GLY A 189 -0.71 -15.49 12.89
C GLY A 189 -2.20 -15.11 12.93
N VAL A 190 -2.76 -14.82 14.10
CA VAL A 190 -4.22 -14.59 14.23
C VAL A 190 -4.60 -13.14 13.92
N GLN A 191 -3.76 -12.18 14.33
CA GLN A 191 -3.98 -10.77 13.99
C GLN A 191 -3.74 -10.49 12.49
N ILE A 192 -2.83 -11.22 11.84
CA ILE A 192 -2.57 -11.05 10.41
C ILE A 192 -3.78 -11.40 9.55
N GLU A 193 -4.53 -12.47 9.85
CA GLU A 193 -5.70 -12.85 9.03
C GLU A 193 -6.81 -11.78 9.11
N GLU A 194 -7.07 -11.23 10.31
CA GLU A 194 -8.00 -10.10 10.50
C GLU A 194 -7.51 -8.84 9.76
N TYR A 195 -6.22 -8.47 9.91
CA TYR A 195 -5.65 -7.32 9.20
C TYR A 195 -5.60 -7.52 7.68
N GLN A 196 -5.34 -8.73 7.19
CA GLN A 196 -5.32 -9.04 5.75
C GLN A 196 -6.70 -8.85 5.14
N MET A 197 -7.75 -9.32 5.80
CA MET A 197 -9.12 -9.07 5.36
C MET A 197 -9.50 -7.59 5.39
N GLU A 198 -9.09 -6.87 6.42
CA GLU A 198 -9.36 -5.43 6.55
C GLU A 198 -8.60 -4.62 5.49
N ILE A 199 -7.35 -4.97 5.20
CA ILE A 199 -6.55 -4.37 4.12
C ILE A 199 -7.17 -4.66 2.74
N VAL A 200 -7.65 -5.87 2.48
CA VAL A 200 -8.32 -6.20 1.21
C VAL A 200 -9.61 -5.40 1.05
N LYS A 201 -10.40 -5.28 2.12
CA LYS A 201 -11.62 -4.47 2.15
C LYS A 201 -11.32 -2.98 1.88
N LEU A 202 -10.37 -2.40 2.62
CA LEU A 202 -9.97 -1.00 2.44
C LEU A 202 -9.38 -0.74 1.05
N LYS A 203 -8.66 -1.71 0.45
CA LYS A 203 -8.17 -1.60 -0.93
C LYS A 203 -9.31 -1.60 -1.96
N ALA A 204 -10.35 -2.41 -1.74
CA ALA A 204 -11.53 -2.42 -2.62
C ALA A 204 -12.29 -1.09 -2.53
N GLU A 205 -12.56 -0.60 -1.32
CA GLU A 205 -13.21 0.70 -1.08
C GLU A 205 -12.40 1.86 -1.67
N ALA A 206 -11.07 1.84 -1.51
CA ALA A 206 -10.19 2.85 -2.11
C ALA A 206 -10.21 2.81 -3.65
N ALA A 207 -10.34 1.63 -4.26
CA ALA A 207 -10.45 1.50 -5.72
C ALA A 207 -11.78 2.05 -6.23
N GLU A 208 -12.87 1.81 -5.51
CA GLU A 208 -14.20 2.33 -5.83
C GLU A 208 -14.25 3.86 -5.73
N LEU A 209 -13.76 4.43 -4.63
CA LEU A 209 -13.63 5.89 -4.47
C LEU A 209 -12.74 6.52 -5.54
N LYS A 210 -11.66 5.83 -5.95
CA LYS A 210 -10.77 6.32 -7.01
C LYS A 210 -11.47 6.32 -8.38
N ALA A 211 -12.34 5.35 -8.66
CA ALA A 211 -13.15 5.31 -9.86
C ALA A 211 -14.20 6.45 -9.86
N GLU A 212 -14.90 6.66 -8.75
CA GLU A 212 -15.89 7.74 -8.60
C GLU A 212 -15.25 9.12 -8.77
N VAL A 213 -14.07 9.35 -8.18
CA VAL A 213 -13.31 10.60 -8.36
C VAL A 213 -12.89 10.80 -9.83
N ALA A 214 -12.57 9.73 -10.56
CA ALA A 214 -12.25 9.82 -11.98
C ALA A 214 -13.47 10.22 -12.82
N GLU A 215 -14.65 9.65 -12.54
CA GLU A 215 -15.90 10.04 -13.19
C GLU A 215 -16.29 11.49 -12.90
N LEU A 216 -16.21 11.92 -11.63
CA LEU A 216 -16.50 13.31 -11.25
C LEU A 216 -15.55 14.31 -11.92
N LYS A 217 -14.26 13.96 -12.08
CA LYS A 217 -13.30 14.78 -12.82
C LYS A 217 -13.65 14.86 -14.31
N ALA A 218 -14.07 13.75 -14.93
CA ALA A 218 -14.51 13.74 -16.32
C ALA A 218 -15.77 14.59 -16.53
N ALA A 219 -16.77 14.43 -15.67
CA ALA A 219 -18.01 15.23 -15.72
C ALA A 219 -17.75 16.73 -15.48
N ALA A 220 -16.83 17.08 -14.57
CA ALA A 220 -16.42 18.46 -14.35
C ALA A 220 -15.71 19.06 -15.58
N ALA A 221 -14.86 18.29 -16.26
CA ALA A 221 -14.21 18.72 -17.49
C ALA A 221 -15.23 18.96 -18.62
N GLU A 222 -16.22 18.07 -18.77
CA GLU A 222 -17.29 18.23 -19.76
C GLU A 222 -18.15 19.47 -19.49
N LYS A 223 -18.57 19.68 -18.22
CA LYS A 223 -19.32 20.89 -17.83
C LYS A 223 -18.52 22.16 -18.08
N LYS A 224 -17.21 22.16 -17.80
CA LYS A 224 -16.32 23.29 -18.08
C LYS A 224 -16.24 23.58 -19.58
N ALA A 225 -16.12 22.54 -20.41
CA ALA A 225 -16.09 22.68 -21.87
C ALA A 225 -17.42 23.24 -22.43
N LYS A 226 -18.57 22.75 -21.93
CA LYS A 226 -19.89 23.29 -22.32
C LYS A 226 -20.05 24.77 -21.94
N ARG A 227 -19.61 25.16 -20.75
CA ARG A 227 -19.65 26.57 -20.30
C ARG A 227 -18.78 27.48 -21.18
N GLN A 228 -17.58 27.03 -21.57
CA GLN A 228 -16.71 27.77 -22.47
C GLN A 228 -17.32 27.94 -23.87
N ARG A 229 -18.01 26.92 -24.39
CA ARG A 229 -18.72 27.01 -25.68
C ARG A 229 -19.87 28.03 -25.62
N MET A 230 -20.69 27.99 -24.57
CA MET A 230 -21.77 28.96 -24.39
C MET A 230 -21.24 30.39 -24.23
N GLU A 231 -20.13 30.59 -23.52
CA GLU A 231 -19.48 31.91 -23.42
C GLU A 231 -18.98 32.43 -24.77
N ALA A 232 -18.44 31.54 -25.62
CA ALA A 232 -17.99 31.91 -26.96
C ALA A 232 -19.17 32.27 -27.89
N GLU A 233 -20.25 31.50 -27.86
CA GLU A 233 -21.45 31.75 -28.66
C GLU A 233 -22.14 33.06 -28.24
N ALA A 234 -22.26 33.33 -26.94
CA ALA A 234 -22.79 34.60 -26.44
C ALA A 234 -21.91 35.80 -26.82
N ALA A 235 -20.58 35.61 -26.94
CA ALA A 235 -19.68 36.66 -27.40
C ALA A 235 -19.83 36.93 -28.90
N GLU A 236 -20.07 35.88 -29.71
CA GLU A 236 -20.31 35.97 -31.15
C GLU A 236 -21.63 36.70 -31.44
N GLU A 237 -22.73 36.30 -30.79
CA GLU A 237 -24.04 36.93 -30.94
C GLU A 237 -23.99 38.42 -30.53
N LYS A 238 -23.25 38.74 -29.46
CA LYS A 238 -23.04 40.13 -29.04
C LYS A 238 -22.26 40.93 -30.08
N ALA A 239 -21.26 40.34 -30.72
CA ALA A 239 -20.49 41.00 -31.77
C ALA A 239 -21.34 41.20 -33.04
N GLU A 240 -22.18 40.24 -33.40
CA GLU A 240 -23.09 40.34 -34.53
C GLU A 240 -24.15 41.43 -34.30
N LYS A 241 -24.76 41.48 -33.12
CA LYS A 241 -25.71 42.53 -32.75
C LYS A 241 -25.09 43.94 -32.84
N GLN A 242 -23.84 44.09 -32.38
CA GLN A 242 -23.12 45.37 -32.48
C GLN A 242 -22.84 45.78 -33.93
N ARG A 243 -22.57 44.82 -34.83
CA ARG A 243 -22.41 45.09 -36.26
C ARG A 243 -23.72 45.55 -36.90
N MET A 244 -24.82 44.87 -36.61
CA MET A 244 -26.15 45.24 -37.10
C MET A 244 -26.56 46.63 -36.61
N GLU A 245 -26.32 46.97 -35.34
CA GLU A 245 -26.58 48.32 -34.81
C GLU A 245 -25.74 49.40 -35.51
N ALA A 246 -24.46 49.11 -35.82
CA ALA A 246 -23.60 50.03 -36.56
C ALA A 246 -24.10 50.26 -38.00
N GLU A 247 -24.54 49.20 -38.69
CA GLU A 247 -25.09 49.29 -40.05
C GLU A 247 -26.39 50.11 -40.08
N VAL A 248 -27.30 49.87 -39.13
CA VAL A 248 -28.54 50.67 -39.00
C VAL A 248 -28.23 52.13 -38.70
N ALA A 249 -27.21 52.41 -37.88
CA ALA A 249 -26.78 53.78 -37.62
C ALA A 249 -26.21 54.45 -38.89
N GLU A 250 -25.46 53.72 -39.71
CA GLU A 250 -24.93 54.20 -40.98
C GLU A 250 -26.06 54.50 -41.99
N GLU A 251 -27.01 53.58 -42.15
CA GLU A 251 -28.20 53.79 -42.99
C GLU A 251 -28.99 55.02 -42.54
N LYS A 252 -29.24 55.15 -41.23
CA LYS A 252 -29.96 56.30 -40.67
C LYS A 252 -29.22 57.62 -40.95
N ALA A 253 -27.89 57.63 -40.87
CA ALA A 253 -27.07 58.79 -41.23
C ALA A 253 -27.21 59.13 -42.72
N LYS A 254 -27.14 58.13 -43.62
CA LYS A 254 -27.35 58.30 -45.06
C LYS A 254 -28.73 58.90 -45.36
N MET A 255 -29.78 58.38 -44.72
CA MET A 255 -31.16 58.83 -44.87
C MET A 255 -31.34 60.28 -44.41
N GLN A 256 -30.70 60.68 -43.32
CA GLN A 256 -30.68 62.08 -42.86
C GLN A 256 -29.98 63.01 -43.85
N THR A 257 -28.82 62.62 -44.39
CA THR A 257 -28.13 63.40 -45.44
C THR A 257 -28.97 63.56 -46.70
N LEU A 258 -29.64 62.49 -47.16
CA LEU A 258 -30.51 62.55 -48.32
C LEU A 258 -31.73 63.46 -48.07
N GLY A 259 -32.34 63.37 -46.89
CA GLY A 259 -33.42 64.26 -46.48
C GLY A 259 -32.99 65.74 -46.42
N ASN A 260 -31.76 66.02 -46.01
CA ASN A 260 -31.20 67.37 -46.05
C ASN A 260 -30.99 67.87 -47.49
N LEU A 261 -30.50 67.02 -48.39
CA LEU A 261 -30.33 67.34 -49.82
C LEU A 261 -31.67 67.61 -50.51
N LEU A 262 -32.67 66.75 -50.29
CA LEU A 262 -34.03 66.93 -50.81
C LEU A 262 -34.66 68.25 -50.34
N ARG A 263 -34.52 68.59 -49.05
CA ARG A 263 -34.97 69.89 -48.53
C ARG A 263 -34.32 71.06 -49.27
N HIS A 264 -33.01 70.97 -49.52
CA HIS A 264 -32.29 72.02 -50.25
C HIS A 264 -32.81 72.17 -51.69
N ILE A 265 -33.05 71.07 -52.40
CA ILE A 265 -33.57 71.09 -53.78
C ILE A 265 -34.98 71.67 -53.85
N ILE A 266 -35.89 71.26 -52.95
CA ILE A 266 -37.26 71.80 -52.88
C ILE A 266 -37.23 73.32 -52.65
N GLN A 267 -36.29 73.78 -51.81
CA GLN A 267 -36.12 75.20 -51.51
C GLN A 267 -35.59 76.00 -52.72
N GLN A 268 -34.73 75.40 -53.54
CA GLN A 268 -34.23 76.01 -54.80
C GLN A 268 -35.30 76.05 -55.91
N GLN A 269 -36.25 75.11 -55.91
CA GLN A 269 -37.32 74.99 -56.91
C GLN A 269 -38.59 75.79 -56.58
N GLY A 270 -38.59 76.59 -55.50
CA GLY A 270 -39.73 77.44 -55.12
C GLY A 270 -40.98 76.66 -54.68
N GLY A 271 -40.86 75.38 -54.32
CA GLY A 271 -41.96 74.57 -53.79
C GLY A 271 -42.76 73.73 -54.81
N ASN A 272 -42.38 73.69 -56.10
CA ASN A 272 -43.07 72.85 -57.09
C ASN A 272 -42.39 71.48 -57.26
N LEU A 273 -42.99 70.43 -56.67
CA LEU A 273 -42.60 69.04 -56.88
C LEU A 273 -43.22 68.49 -58.19
N PRO A 274 -42.49 67.70 -59.00
CA PRO A 274 -43.04 67.04 -60.19
C PRO A 274 -44.26 66.15 -59.86
N PRO A 275 -45.33 66.15 -60.68
CA PRO A 275 -46.57 65.40 -60.41
C PRO A 275 -46.39 63.90 -60.21
N GLU A 276 -45.38 63.29 -60.86
CA GLU A 276 -45.07 61.86 -60.74
C GLU A 276 -44.62 61.46 -59.33
N ILE A 277 -43.90 62.35 -58.62
CA ILE A 277 -43.39 62.07 -57.26
C ILE A 277 -44.50 62.18 -56.20
N VAL A 278 -45.51 63.02 -56.46
CA VAL A 278 -46.66 63.19 -55.57
C VAL A 278 -47.50 61.90 -55.53
N ALA A 279 -47.68 61.24 -56.67
CA ALA A 279 -48.43 59.99 -56.77
C ALA A 279 -47.73 58.82 -56.03
N ASP A 280 -46.40 58.74 -56.08
CA ASP A 280 -45.62 57.67 -55.44
C ASP A 280 -45.60 57.80 -53.90
N LEU A 281 -45.58 59.02 -53.37
CA LEU A 281 -45.61 59.27 -51.91
C LEU A 281 -46.96 58.91 -51.27
N ASP A 282 -48.06 59.13 -51.98
CA ASP A 282 -49.41 58.73 -51.51
C ASP A 282 -49.59 57.20 -51.50
N SER A 283 -48.89 56.49 -52.40
CA SER A 283 -48.87 55.02 -52.45
C SER A 283 -48.09 54.40 -51.27
N LEU A 284 -46.94 55.00 -50.89
CA LEU A 284 -46.14 54.58 -49.73
C LEU A 284 -46.85 54.80 -48.38
N ARG A 285 -47.67 55.85 -48.26
CA ARG A 285 -48.48 56.11 -47.06
C ARG A 285 -49.60 55.09 -46.86
N SER A 286 -49.98 54.38 -47.92
CA SER A 286 -51.11 53.46 -47.96
C SER A 286 -50.72 51.99 -47.69
N ALA A 287 -49.43 51.68 -47.56
CA ALA A 287 -48.96 50.32 -47.26
C ALA A 287 -49.21 49.96 -45.78
N PRO A 288 -49.95 48.87 -45.47
CA PRO A 288 -50.19 48.46 -44.09
C PRO A 288 -48.90 47.93 -43.45
N THR A 289 -48.56 48.45 -42.28
CA THR A 289 -47.48 47.88 -41.44
C THR A 289 -47.95 46.54 -40.89
N SER A 290 -47.44 45.45 -41.46
CA SER A 290 -47.62 44.10 -40.91
C SER A 290 -46.83 44.00 -39.60
N SER A 291 -47.53 44.18 -38.48
CA SER A 291 -47.01 43.92 -37.14
C SER A 291 -46.88 42.40 -36.93
N HIS A 292 -45.65 41.92 -36.80
CA HIS A 292 -45.36 40.54 -36.43
C HIS A 292 -45.69 40.30 -34.95
N ALA A 293 -46.36 39.18 -34.69
CA ALA A 293 -46.97 38.77 -33.43
C ALA A 293 -45.95 38.39 -32.33
N ARG A 294 -46.38 38.50 -31.07
CA ARG A 294 -45.77 37.82 -29.90
C ARG A 294 -46.18 36.36 -29.86
#